data_AF-A0A950HAL8-F1
#
_entry.id   AF-A0A950HAL8-F1
#
_cell.length_a   1.000
_cell.length_b   1.000
_cell.length_c   1.000
_cell.angle_alpha   90.00
_cell.angle_beta   90.00
_cell.angle_gamma   90.00
#
_symmetry.space_group_name_H-M   'P 1'
#
loop_
_entity.id
_entity.type
_entity.pdbx_description
1 polymer ?
#
loop_
_entity_poly.entity_id
_entity_poly.type
_entity_poly.pdbx_seq_one_letter_code
_entity_poly.pdbx_strand_id
1 'polypeptide(L)'
;MKGQQVLVAQRRSSRVPVTVPVLVTTLNPGSHFSEICETLVVNAHGCAFRSPFRLDKGVPLHLHSEEGRQTNAQVVSCRPLGANQQGWMLAASLDQPQNFWGLKSFPQDWGPQASAAPPKLGSNNTNSDRLTQEVVYLKEQLKTIQRQVSEQKAEDRIAGLLNPLQGELAELKKKLSDARRSRFEVSLSHIPPELQEQLWIRLRKELGAQALRQTLEQSEQVLGAAREAIDQKVAEGQERFAQRLSEDLSAAEERMRGLLSDSAARVRQHIGAGLEEFQQRAAQAAGTLEHKGEQLVESLARRLSEEHETYRRQMQKLQSALAEESTRLEAQLSALRDRVNRLDQAARHLEVDFERRLSETATEIASAAHGELEDAVKKLVTEAETRNAKELSDQLDQACDHLKIIQKGVEASVSDTLKRRAADQLTRFEQTTEELVQQSGDEWRERLAKGLNAVVDMLGQQFCADRAAEETRT
;
A
#
# COMPACT_ATOMS: atom_id res chain seq x y z
N MET A 1 49.61 -3.17 18.93
CA MET A 1 48.52 -2.33 19.46
C MET A 1 48.59 -0.98 18.77
N LYS A 2 47.86 -0.79 17.66
CA LYS A 2 47.90 0.47 16.89
C LYS A 2 46.75 1.36 17.36
N GLY A 3 47.10 2.49 17.96
CA GLY A 3 46.18 3.54 18.37
C GLY A 3 45.45 4.10 17.15
N GLN A 4 44.13 3.97 17.15
CA GLN A 4 43.27 4.55 16.14
C GLN A 4 42.88 5.94 16.64
N GLN A 5 43.50 6.96 16.07
CA GLN A 5 43.08 8.35 16.19
C GLN A 5 41.60 8.44 15.82
N VAL A 6 40.77 8.69 16.82
CA VAL A 6 39.37 9.07 16.62
C VAL A 6 39.41 10.50 16.10
N LEU A 7 39.28 10.65 14.78
CA LEU A 7 38.85 11.89 14.16
C LEU A 7 37.50 12.25 14.78
N VAL A 8 37.51 13.12 15.78
CA VAL A 8 36.30 13.69 16.37
C VAL A 8 35.69 14.59 15.31
N ALA A 9 34.79 14.02 14.50
CA ALA A 9 33.99 14.76 13.55
C ALA A 9 33.24 15.85 14.30
N GLN A 10 33.61 17.10 14.01
CA GLN A 10 33.06 18.31 14.61
C GLN A 10 31.53 18.30 14.46
N ARG A 11 30.83 18.15 15.59
CA ARG A 11 29.38 17.98 15.65
C ARG A 11 28.73 19.35 15.45
N ARG A 12 27.82 19.46 14.48
CA ARG A 12 27.19 20.74 14.06
C ARG A 12 25.94 21.13 14.86
N SER A 13 25.32 20.18 15.57
CA SER A 13 24.17 20.45 16.44
C SER A 13 23.99 19.41 17.54
N SER A 14 23.45 19.84 18.68
CA SER A 14 23.04 19.08 19.85
C SER A 14 22.05 17.97 19.47
N ARG A 15 22.19 16.79 20.08
CA ARG A 15 21.35 15.62 19.84
C ARG A 15 20.40 15.42 21.01
N VAL A 16 19.11 15.30 20.72
CA VAL A 16 18.06 15.06 21.72
C VAL A 16 17.55 13.63 21.55
N PRO A 17 17.69 12.75 22.55
CA PRO A 17 17.06 11.44 22.52
C PRO A 17 15.55 11.63 22.68
N VAL A 18 14.80 11.31 21.63
CA VAL A 18 13.33 11.42 21.63
C VAL A 18 12.76 10.38 20.69
N THR A 19 11.65 9.78 21.11
CA THR A 19 10.89 8.83 20.30
C THR A 19 9.73 9.54 19.64
N VAL A 20 9.95 9.97 18.40
CA VAL A 20 8.93 10.53 17.52
C VAL A 20 8.68 9.54 16.37
N PRO A 21 7.43 9.10 16.15
CA PRO A 21 7.08 8.28 15.00
C PRO A 21 7.16 9.12 13.71
N VAL A 22 7.82 8.58 12.69
CA VAL A 22 7.95 9.22 11.38
C VAL A 22 7.74 8.19 10.28
N LEU A 23 6.93 8.53 9.28
CA LEU A 23 6.79 7.71 8.08
C LEU A 23 8.00 7.92 7.18
N VAL A 24 8.77 6.86 6.97
CA VAL A 24 9.99 6.87 6.16
C VAL A 24 9.70 6.19 4.83
N THR A 25 9.77 6.95 3.74
CA THR A 25 9.58 6.44 2.38
C THR A 25 10.88 6.53 1.59
N THR A 26 11.33 5.45 0.96
CA THR A 26 12.51 5.50 0.07
C THR A 26 12.15 6.07 -1.29
N LEU A 27 12.97 6.99 -1.78
CA LEU A 27 12.82 7.59 -3.13
C LEU A 27 13.64 6.83 -4.20
N ASN A 28 14.21 5.67 -3.85
CA ASN A 28 15.03 4.88 -4.76
C ASN A 28 14.15 4.00 -5.69
N PRO A 29 14.29 4.08 -7.03
CA PRO A 29 13.47 3.31 -7.98
C PRO A 29 13.59 1.78 -7.86
N GLY A 30 14.60 1.25 -7.14
CA GLY A 30 14.80 -0.19 -6.94
C GLY A 30 14.26 -0.77 -5.63
N SER A 31 13.75 0.05 -4.71
CA SER A 31 13.25 -0.41 -3.41
C SER A 31 12.11 0.48 -2.93
N HIS A 32 10.90 -0.06 -2.83
CA HIS A 32 9.75 0.62 -2.23
C HIS A 32 9.65 0.25 -0.75
N PHE A 33 10.31 1.02 0.10
CA PHE A 33 10.18 0.94 1.55
C PHE A 33 9.35 2.14 2.01
N SER A 34 8.25 1.89 2.71
CA SER A 34 7.39 2.94 3.26
C SER A 34 6.80 2.45 4.58
N GLU A 35 7.49 2.75 5.68
CA GLU A 35 7.09 2.29 7.01
C GLU A 35 7.19 3.39 8.06
N ILE A 36 6.34 3.29 9.08
CA ILE A 36 6.40 4.16 10.25
C ILE A 36 7.55 3.66 11.14
N CYS A 37 8.58 4.49 11.28
CA CYS A 37 9.76 4.20 12.07
C CYS A 37 9.80 5.09 13.32
N GLU A 38 10.27 4.53 14.43
CA GLU A 38 10.52 5.27 15.65
C GLU A 38 11.92 5.89 15.62
N THR A 39 11.99 7.21 15.81
CA THR A 39 13.26 7.89 16.06
C THR A 39 13.82 7.51 17.44
N LEU A 40 15.15 7.47 17.54
CA LEU A 40 15.88 7.22 18.78
C LEU A 40 16.58 8.49 19.25
N VAL A 41 17.17 9.21 18.29
CA VAL A 41 17.91 10.45 18.53
C VAL A 41 17.67 11.37 17.35
N VAL A 42 17.31 12.62 17.63
CA VAL A 42 17.09 13.64 16.60
C VAL A 42 18.00 14.84 16.82
N ASN A 43 18.32 15.54 15.73
CA ASN A 43 19.00 16.84 15.77
C ASN A 43 18.49 17.75 14.63
N ALA A 44 18.96 18.99 14.57
CA ALA A 44 18.58 19.91 13.48
C ALA A 44 18.90 19.37 12.08
N HIS A 45 19.91 18.53 11.96
CA HIS A 45 20.48 18.07 10.69
C HIS A 45 20.05 16.66 10.30
N GLY A 46 19.22 15.97 11.08
CA GLY A 46 19.09 14.51 10.94
C GLY A 46 18.46 13.79 12.12
N CYS A 47 18.35 12.48 11.98
CA CYS A 47 17.92 11.58 13.03
C CYS A 47 18.59 10.22 12.92
N ALA A 48 18.51 9.45 14.00
CA ALA A 48 18.66 8.01 13.99
C ALA A 48 17.31 7.38 14.30
N PHE A 49 16.89 6.38 13.53
CA PHE A 49 15.64 5.67 13.73
C PHE A 49 15.84 4.16 13.59
N ARG A 50 14.88 3.39 14.11
CA ARG A 50 14.85 1.94 14.00
C ARG A 50 14.07 1.54 12.76
N SER A 51 14.65 0.66 11.94
CA SER A 51 13.99 0.03 10.80
C SER A 51 14.15 -1.49 10.87
N PRO A 52 13.15 -2.28 10.47
CA PRO A 52 13.30 -3.73 10.34
C PRO A 52 14.22 -4.11 9.17
N PHE A 53 14.39 -3.23 8.18
CA PHE A 53 15.20 -3.48 6.99
C PHE A 53 16.51 -2.71 6.99
N ARG A 54 17.49 -3.27 6.28
CA ARG A 54 18.78 -2.62 6.05
C ARG A 54 18.66 -1.69 4.85
N LEU A 55 18.95 -0.40 5.04
CA LEU A 55 19.14 0.56 3.94
C LEU A 55 20.62 0.94 3.84
N ASP A 56 21.15 0.93 2.62
CA ASP A 56 22.53 1.29 2.36
C ASP A 56 22.77 2.80 2.42
N LYS A 57 24.03 3.19 2.61
CA LYS A 57 24.43 4.60 2.69
C LYS A 57 24.18 5.30 1.35
N GLY A 58 23.62 6.50 1.41
CA GLY A 58 23.31 7.34 0.25
C GLY A 58 21.91 7.15 -0.31
N VAL A 59 21.10 6.24 0.24
CA VAL A 59 19.69 6.08 -0.18
C VAL A 59 18.90 7.35 0.19
N PRO A 60 18.23 8.01 -0.78
CA PRO A 60 17.37 9.14 -0.50
C PRO A 60 16.05 8.68 0.13
N LEU A 61 15.66 9.38 1.18
CA LEU A 61 14.48 9.15 1.99
C LEU A 61 13.60 10.39 1.96
N HIS A 62 12.29 10.17 2.02
CA HIS A 62 11.29 11.18 2.27
C HIS A 62 10.66 10.89 3.64
N LEU A 63 10.78 11.84 4.56
CA LEU A 63 10.31 11.72 5.93
C LEU A 63 9.02 12.53 6.09
N HIS A 64 7.99 11.90 6.65
CA HIS A 64 6.75 12.58 7.03
C HIS A 64 6.53 12.48 8.54
N SER A 65 6.23 13.62 9.16
CA SER A 65 5.81 13.70 10.54
C SER A 65 4.29 13.53 10.65
N GLU A 66 3.82 13.06 11.80
CA GLU A 66 2.37 13.01 12.12
C GLU A 66 1.70 14.38 12.05
N GLU A 67 2.45 15.47 12.29
CA GLU A 67 1.97 16.85 12.16
C GLU A 67 1.84 17.34 10.70
N GLY A 68 2.05 16.46 9.71
CA GLY A 68 1.94 16.78 8.28
C GLY A 68 3.17 17.48 7.69
N ARG A 69 4.27 17.60 8.44
CA ARG A 69 5.53 18.15 7.94
C ARG A 69 6.25 17.11 7.08
N GLN A 70 6.90 17.55 6.01
CA GLN A 70 7.63 16.68 5.08
C GLN A 70 9.04 17.20 4.85
N THR A 71 10.03 16.32 4.76
CA THR A 71 11.41 16.70 4.44
C THR A 71 12.15 15.57 3.72
N ASN A 72 13.18 15.94 2.96
CA ASN A 72 14.07 14.99 2.31
C ASN A 72 15.29 14.74 3.19
N ALA A 73 15.74 13.49 3.18
CA ALA A 73 16.88 13.03 3.95
C ALA A 73 17.68 11.98 3.19
N GLN A 74 18.90 11.70 3.64
CA GLN A 74 19.77 10.67 3.06
C GLN A 74 20.36 9.79 4.16
N VAL A 75 20.41 8.48 3.92
CA VAL A 75 21.01 7.52 4.85
C VAL A 75 22.53 7.75 4.93
N VAL A 76 23.04 8.12 6.10
CA VAL A 76 24.47 8.35 6.34
C VAL A 76 25.16 7.11 6.88
N SER A 77 24.47 6.33 7.72
CA SER A 77 25.02 5.09 8.27
C SER A 77 23.93 4.10 8.66
N CYS A 78 24.23 2.82 8.51
CA CYS A 78 23.39 1.72 8.94
C CYS A 78 24.19 0.80 9.87
N ARG A 79 23.64 0.47 11.03
CA ARG A 79 24.26 -0.43 12.03
C ARG A 79 23.22 -1.42 12.54
N PRO A 80 23.56 -2.69 12.77
CA PRO A 80 22.63 -3.63 13.40
C PRO A 80 22.35 -3.18 14.84
N LEU A 81 21.09 -3.23 15.25
CA LEU A 81 20.74 -3.15 16.68
C LEU A 81 21.25 -4.45 17.32
N GLY A 82 21.94 -4.35 18.46
CA GLY A 82 22.72 -5.46 19.04
C GLY A 82 21.91 -6.72 19.35
N ALA A 83 22.59 -7.76 19.86
CA ALA A 83 22.12 -9.16 19.97
C ALA A 83 20.70 -9.43 20.54
N ASN A 84 20.08 -8.45 21.22
CA ASN A 84 18.75 -8.59 21.84
C ASN A 84 17.64 -7.78 21.13
N GLN A 85 17.92 -7.05 20.05
CA GLN A 85 16.93 -6.24 19.33
C GLN A 85 16.95 -6.57 17.84
N GLN A 86 15.84 -7.09 17.32
CA GLN A 86 15.68 -7.30 15.88
C GLN A 86 15.55 -5.95 15.16
N GLY A 87 16.42 -5.71 14.17
CA GLY A 87 16.37 -4.54 13.28
C GLY A 87 17.70 -3.82 13.11
N TRP A 88 17.66 -2.71 12.38
CA TRP A 88 18.78 -1.85 12.04
C TRP A 88 18.55 -0.44 12.57
N MET A 89 19.61 0.17 13.11
CA MET A 89 19.68 1.58 13.42
C MET A 89 20.18 2.32 12.17
N LEU A 90 19.30 3.11 11.58
CA LEU A 90 19.60 3.94 10.42
C LEU A 90 19.77 5.38 10.87
N ALA A 91 20.90 5.99 10.51
CA ALA A 91 21.11 7.43 10.68
C ALA A 91 20.84 8.12 9.35
N ALA A 92 19.92 9.07 9.33
CA ALA A 92 19.59 9.91 8.19
C ALA A 92 19.98 11.37 8.45
N SER A 93 20.54 12.02 7.43
CA SER A 93 20.78 13.47 7.42
C SER A 93 19.70 14.16 6.61
N LEU A 94 19.08 15.18 7.17
CA LEU A 94 18.15 16.06 6.47
C LEU A 94 18.90 16.91 5.45
N ASP A 95 18.26 17.19 4.31
CA ASP A 95 18.80 18.10 3.30
C ASP A 95 18.78 19.56 3.78
N GLN A 96 17.78 19.93 4.58
CA GLN A 96 17.65 21.26 5.18
C GLN A 96 17.67 21.17 6.71
N PRO A 97 18.58 21.91 7.39
CA PRO A 97 18.62 21.93 8.84
C PRO A 97 17.42 22.70 9.39
N GLN A 98 16.50 22.00 10.08
CA GLN A 98 15.29 22.61 10.63
C GLN A 98 14.76 21.81 11.82
N ASN A 99 13.95 22.44 12.66
CA ASN A 99 13.13 21.75 13.65
C ASN A 99 11.93 21.03 12.99
N PHE A 100 12.23 20.05 12.14
CA PHE A 100 11.25 19.17 11.51
C PHE A 100 10.44 18.37 12.55
N TRP A 101 11.07 18.05 13.69
CA TRP A 101 10.55 17.17 14.74
C TRP A 101 9.42 17.76 15.60
N GLY A 102 9.05 19.04 15.41
CA GLY A 102 7.95 19.65 16.16
C GLY A 102 8.21 19.87 17.65
N LEU A 103 9.47 19.71 18.10
CA LEU A 103 9.81 19.85 19.52
C LEU A 103 9.58 21.29 19.97
N LYS A 104 8.74 21.48 21.01
CA LYS A 104 8.45 22.80 21.60
C LYS A 104 9.65 23.40 22.34
N SER A 105 10.49 22.54 22.92
CA SER A 105 11.75 22.89 23.58
C SER A 105 12.92 22.24 22.83
N PHE A 106 13.54 23.00 21.92
CA PHE A 106 14.71 22.55 21.17
C PHE A 106 15.97 23.35 21.56
N PRO A 107 17.18 22.75 21.46
CA PRO A 107 18.43 23.44 21.72
C PRO A 107 18.63 24.69 20.85
N GLN A 108 19.18 25.77 21.42
CA GLN A 108 19.35 27.05 20.74
C GLN A 108 20.19 26.96 19.45
N ASP A 109 21.05 25.94 19.34
CA ASP A 109 21.89 25.65 18.17
C ASP A 109 21.15 25.01 16.98
N TRP A 110 19.83 24.79 17.07
CA TRP A 110 19.00 24.34 15.94
C TRP A 110 18.35 25.49 15.17
N GLY A 111 18.51 26.73 15.63
CA GLY A 111 18.10 27.93 14.89
C GLY A 111 18.95 28.15 13.62
N PRO A 112 18.53 29.05 12.71
CA PRO A 112 19.27 29.32 11.48
C PRO A 112 20.66 29.90 11.78
N GLN A 113 21.66 29.03 11.93
CA GLN A 113 23.05 29.43 11.83
C GLN A 113 23.33 29.76 10.38
N ALA A 114 23.68 31.03 10.12
CA ALA A 114 24.18 31.50 8.84
C ALA A 114 25.44 30.71 8.46
N SER A 115 25.26 29.61 7.75
CA SER A 115 26.34 28.86 7.13
C SER A 115 26.78 29.58 5.86
N ALA A 116 28.09 29.71 5.73
CA ALA A 116 28.85 30.36 4.68
C ALA A 116 28.25 30.31 3.25
N ALA A 117 28.38 31.44 2.57
CA ALA A 117 27.89 31.76 1.22
C ALA A 117 28.17 30.70 0.13
N PRO A 118 27.30 30.67 -0.89
CA PRO A 118 27.73 30.85 -2.28
C PRO A 118 26.90 31.96 -2.99
N PRO A 119 27.22 32.34 -4.24
CA PRO A 119 27.30 33.73 -4.65
C PRO A 119 25.97 34.38 -5.07
N LYS A 120 26.01 35.71 -4.93
CA LYS A 120 25.09 36.76 -5.36
C LYS A 120 24.26 36.41 -6.61
N LEU A 121 22.94 36.47 -6.47
CA LEU A 121 22.03 36.95 -7.51
C LEU A 121 21.17 38.06 -6.89
N GLY A 122 21.18 39.21 -7.59
CA GLY A 122 20.65 40.46 -7.09
C GLY A 122 19.13 40.48 -6.95
N SER A 123 18.67 41.19 -5.94
CA SER A 123 17.31 41.72 -5.89
C SER A 123 17.39 43.10 -5.26
N ASN A 124 17.40 44.10 -6.13
CA ASN A 124 17.31 45.52 -5.79
C ASN A 124 15.93 45.79 -5.17
N ASN A 125 15.89 46.36 -3.97
CA ASN A 125 14.71 47.07 -3.47
C ASN A 125 15.17 48.28 -2.66
N THR A 126 15.56 49.33 -3.38
CA THR A 126 15.93 50.65 -2.84
C THR A 126 14.82 51.64 -3.18
N ASN A 127 13.76 51.69 -2.38
CA ASN A 127 12.77 52.78 -2.46
C ASN A 127 12.52 53.46 -1.10
N SER A 128 13.09 52.98 0.00
CA SER A 128 12.93 53.62 1.33
C SER A 128 14.01 54.66 1.66
N ASP A 129 15.19 54.62 1.04
CA ASP A 129 16.31 55.52 1.39
C ASP A 129 16.31 56.85 0.63
N ARG A 130 15.58 56.95 -0.50
CA ARG A 130 15.65 58.12 -1.39
C ARG A 130 14.79 59.30 -0.90
N LEU A 131 13.66 59.01 -0.26
CA LEU A 131 12.74 60.03 0.27
C LEU A 131 13.31 60.71 1.53
N THR A 132 14.08 59.98 2.35
CA THR A 132 14.68 60.51 3.58
C THR A 132 15.82 61.48 3.29
N GLN A 133 16.55 61.29 2.19
CA GLN A 133 17.68 62.14 1.81
C GLN A 133 17.25 63.47 1.17
N GLU A 134 16.18 63.47 0.35
CA GLU A 134 15.63 64.69 -0.25
C GLU A 134 14.95 65.61 0.79
N VAL A 135 14.27 65.03 1.78
CA VAL A 135 13.63 65.80 2.87
C VAL A 135 14.68 66.49 3.76
N VAL A 136 15.84 65.86 4.00
CA VAL A 136 16.93 66.46 4.76
C VAL A 136 17.59 67.61 3.97
N TYR A 137 17.81 67.42 2.67
CA TYR A 137 18.40 68.46 1.81
C TYR A 137 17.49 69.70 1.65
N LEU A 138 16.18 69.51 1.48
CA LEU A 138 15.22 70.61 1.37
C LEU A 138 15.04 71.37 2.69
N LYS A 139 15.13 70.69 3.83
CA LYS A 139 15.02 71.32 5.16
C LYS A 139 16.23 72.20 5.48
N GLU A 140 17.41 71.83 4.98
CA GLU A 140 18.62 72.62 5.12
C GLU A 140 18.60 73.85 4.20
N GLN A 141 18.14 73.70 2.95
CA GLN A 141 17.91 74.81 2.02
C GLN A 141 16.91 75.84 2.56
N LEU A 142 15.81 75.39 3.18
CA LEU A 142 14.78 76.28 3.75
C LEU A 142 15.33 77.13 4.91
N LYS A 143 16.18 76.55 5.77
CA LYS A 143 16.83 77.29 6.88
C LYS A 143 17.81 78.35 6.37
N THR A 144 18.55 78.06 5.31
CA THR A 144 19.48 79.02 4.70
C THR A 144 18.73 80.20 4.08
N ILE A 145 17.63 79.94 3.36
CA ILE A 145 16.79 80.99 2.78
C ILE A 145 16.12 81.82 3.88
N GLN A 146 15.63 81.20 4.95
CA GLN A 146 15.00 81.89 6.07
C GLN A 146 15.97 82.81 6.82
N ARG A 147 17.26 82.44 6.90
CA ARG A 147 18.31 83.26 7.51
C ARG A 147 18.75 84.44 6.62
N GLN A 148 18.86 84.23 5.31
CA GLN A 148 19.21 85.30 4.37
C GLN A 148 18.12 86.38 4.27
N VAL A 149 16.84 85.97 4.30
CA VAL A 149 15.72 86.92 4.21
C VAL A 149 15.54 87.75 5.49
N SER A 150 16.02 87.29 6.64
CA SER A 150 15.89 88.02 7.92
C SER A 150 17.01 89.02 8.17
N GLU A 151 18.25 88.73 7.76
CA GLU A 151 19.40 89.64 7.92
C GLU A 151 19.38 90.81 6.91
N GLN A 152 19.17 90.54 5.61
CA GLN A 152 19.23 91.59 4.57
C GLN A 152 18.08 92.60 4.63
N LYS A 153 16.86 92.16 4.97
CA LYS A 153 15.70 93.09 5.04
C LYS A 153 15.70 93.97 6.29
N ALA A 154 16.39 93.57 7.35
CA ALA A 154 16.46 94.36 8.58
C ALA A 154 17.45 95.52 8.43
N GLU A 155 18.62 95.29 7.83
CA GLU A 155 19.65 96.32 7.64
C GLU A 155 19.23 97.39 6.61
N ASP A 156 18.63 97.00 5.48
CA ASP A 156 18.15 97.96 4.47
C ASP A 156 17.01 98.85 4.99
N ARG A 157 16.16 98.31 5.88
CA ARG A 157 15.06 99.08 6.50
C ARG A 157 15.55 100.05 7.58
N ILE A 158 16.58 99.68 8.35
CA ILE A 158 17.18 100.57 9.36
C ILE A 158 17.97 101.70 8.67
N ALA A 159 18.70 101.40 7.59
CA ALA A 159 19.41 102.41 6.80
C ALA A 159 18.47 103.40 6.09
N GLY A 160 17.33 102.91 5.58
CA GLY A 160 16.31 103.75 4.94
C GLY A 160 15.61 104.75 5.89
N LEU A 161 15.55 104.45 7.20
CA LEU A 161 14.93 105.32 8.20
C LEU A 161 15.91 106.33 8.83
N LEU A 162 17.20 106.01 8.91
CA LEU A 162 18.21 106.89 9.52
C LEU A 162 18.69 108.03 8.60
N ASN A 163 18.73 107.79 7.27
CA ASN A 163 19.19 108.79 6.30
C ASN A 163 18.34 110.07 6.22
N PRO A 164 16.98 110.02 6.20
CA PRO A 164 16.18 111.25 6.16
C PRO A 164 16.28 112.07 7.46
N LEU A 165 16.34 111.42 8.62
CA LEU A 165 16.47 112.11 9.92
C LEU A 165 17.83 112.82 10.08
N GLN A 166 18.91 112.28 9.52
CA GLN A 166 20.22 112.93 9.52
C GLN A 166 20.29 114.13 8.57
N GLY A 167 19.59 114.08 7.43
CA GLY A 167 19.48 115.20 6.49
C GLY A 167 18.75 116.41 7.08
N GLU A 168 17.65 116.17 7.80
CA GLU A 168 16.85 117.23 8.42
C GLU A 168 17.57 117.88 9.63
N LEU A 169 18.36 117.12 10.41
CA LEU A 169 19.21 117.68 11.48
C LEU A 169 20.32 118.60 10.93
N ALA A 170 20.89 118.27 9.76
CA ALA A 170 21.87 119.13 9.09
C ALA A 170 21.24 120.42 8.56
N GLU A 171 20.00 120.36 8.07
CA GLU A 171 19.27 121.53 7.58
C GLU A 171 18.82 122.47 8.72
N LEU A 172 18.36 121.91 9.85
CA LEU A 172 18.04 122.66 11.07
C LEU A 172 19.29 123.34 11.68
N LYS A 173 20.44 122.66 11.65
CA LYS A 173 21.71 123.24 12.12
C LYS A 173 22.18 124.40 11.23
N LYS A 174 21.93 124.33 9.92
CA LYS A 174 22.22 125.42 8.96
C LYS A 174 21.29 126.63 9.17
N LYS A 175 20.00 126.39 9.42
CA LYS A 175 19.03 127.46 9.73
C LYS A 175 19.34 128.18 11.05
N LEU A 176 19.91 127.49 12.04
CA LEU A 176 20.34 128.11 13.31
C LEU A 176 21.61 128.96 13.16
N SER A 177 22.53 128.59 12.26
CA SER A 177 23.75 129.37 12.00
C SER A 177 23.49 130.64 11.19
N ASP A 178 22.48 130.66 10.31
CA ASP A 178 22.14 131.84 9.51
C ASP A 178 21.40 132.92 10.32
N ALA A 179 20.67 132.55 11.39
CA ALA A 179 19.97 133.49 12.26
C ALA A 179 20.88 134.26 13.24
N ARG A 180 22.12 133.79 13.49
CA ARG A 180 23.05 134.41 14.46
C ARG A 180 24.01 135.44 13.86
N ARG A 181 23.95 135.73 12.55
CA ARG A 181 25.00 136.46 11.83
C ARG A 181 24.64 137.79 11.19
N SER A 182 23.49 138.40 11.48
CA SER A 182 23.25 139.76 11.00
C SER A 182 22.43 140.62 11.96
N ARG A 183 22.91 141.87 12.12
CA ARG A 183 22.22 143.05 12.65
C ARG A 183 22.48 143.43 14.11
N PHE A 184 23.74 143.71 14.45
CA PHE A 184 24.09 144.79 15.40
C PHE A 184 25.51 145.31 15.11
N GLU A 185 25.67 146.06 14.03
CA GLU A 185 26.81 146.98 13.85
C GLU A 185 26.29 148.25 13.18
N VAL A 186 26.03 149.28 13.99
CA VAL A 186 25.97 150.67 13.54
C VAL A 186 26.81 151.47 14.53
N SER A 187 27.91 152.02 14.01
CA SER A 187 28.87 152.82 14.76
C SER A 187 28.22 154.06 15.37
N LEU A 188 28.54 154.27 16.65
CA LEU A 188 28.37 155.53 17.37
C LEU A 188 29.36 156.57 16.84
N SER A 189 28.87 157.76 16.46
CA SER A 189 29.61 159.00 16.71
C SER A 189 28.71 160.23 16.57
N HIS A 190 28.64 161.00 17.67
CA HIS A 190 28.05 162.34 17.86
C HIS A 190 26.55 162.46 18.18
N ILE A 191 26.18 162.22 19.45
CA ILE A 191 25.03 162.85 20.12
C ILE A 191 25.42 163.17 21.60
N PRO A 192 25.11 164.37 22.15
CA PRO A 192 25.61 164.84 23.46
C PRO A 192 25.20 163.99 24.68
N PRO A 193 26.01 163.96 25.76
CA PRO A 193 25.93 162.98 26.84
C PRO A 193 24.69 163.08 27.77
N GLU A 194 23.92 164.17 27.75
CA GLU A 194 22.78 164.30 28.68
C GLU A 194 21.50 163.55 28.26
N LEU A 195 21.39 163.11 26.99
CA LEU A 195 20.21 162.35 26.51
C LEU A 195 20.39 160.83 26.54
N GLN A 196 21.61 160.34 26.79
CA GLN A 196 21.94 158.93 26.68
C GLN A 196 21.37 158.10 27.85
N GLU A 197 21.41 158.63 29.08
CA GLU A 197 20.89 157.91 30.26
C GLU A 197 19.36 157.77 30.26
N GLN A 198 18.62 158.79 29.78
CA GLN A 198 17.16 158.71 29.72
C GLN A 198 16.67 157.77 28.61
N LEU A 199 17.40 157.67 27.49
CA LEU A 199 17.09 156.71 26.42
C LEU A 199 17.40 155.27 26.83
N TRP A 200 18.51 155.02 27.54
CA TRP A 200 18.85 153.67 28.02
C TRP A 200 17.82 153.12 29.02
N ILE A 201 17.26 153.97 29.89
CA ILE A 201 16.23 153.54 30.84
C ILE A 201 14.91 153.23 30.12
N ARG A 202 14.49 154.03 29.13
CA ARG A 202 13.27 153.76 28.34
C ARG A 202 13.40 152.54 27.42
N LEU A 203 14.52 152.39 26.72
CA LEU A 203 14.75 151.22 25.86
C LEU A 203 14.78 149.92 26.64
N ARG A 204 15.35 149.93 27.86
CA ARG A 204 15.54 148.71 28.65
C ARG A 204 14.29 148.29 29.43
N LYS A 205 13.47 149.25 29.91
CA LYS A 205 12.25 148.92 30.68
C LYS A 205 11.02 148.66 29.82
N GLU A 206 10.81 149.41 28.74
CA GLU A 206 9.54 149.32 27.98
C GLU A 206 9.69 148.54 26.67
N LEU A 207 10.72 148.83 25.87
CA LEU A 207 10.92 148.18 24.58
C LEU A 207 11.55 146.77 24.70
N GLY A 208 12.51 146.59 25.62
CA GLY A 208 13.15 145.29 25.84
C GLY A 208 12.18 144.21 26.39
N ALA A 209 11.26 144.59 27.27
CA ALA A 209 10.28 143.67 27.84
C ALA A 209 9.16 143.32 26.84
N GLN A 210 8.71 144.28 26.02
CA GLN A 210 7.74 144.02 24.95
C GLN A 210 8.35 143.19 23.81
N ALA A 211 9.57 143.50 23.38
CA ALA A 211 10.25 142.73 22.34
C ALA A 211 10.47 141.28 22.77
N LEU A 212 10.87 141.03 24.03
CA LEU A 212 11.05 139.67 24.53
C LEU A 212 9.73 138.89 24.61
N ARG A 213 8.64 139.51 25.08
CA ARG A 213 7.31 138.87 25.07
C ARG A 213 6.83 138.57 23.66
N GLN A 214 7.00 139.52 22.74
CA GLN A 214 6.61 139.34 21.35
C GLN A 214 7.45 138.25 20.66
N THR A 215 8.76 138.15 20.96
CA THR A 215 9.60 137.06 20.45
C THR A 215 9.27 135.71 21.08
N LEU A 216 8.87 135.67 22.35
CA LEU A 216 8.45 134.43 23.00
C LEU A 216 7.14 133.93 22.41
N GLU A 217 6.13 134.80 22.28
CA GLU A 217 4.85 134.47 21.64
C GLU A 217 5.03 134.04 20.17
N GLN A 218 5.90 134.73 19.41
CA GLN A 218 6.22 134.32 18.04
C GLN A 218 6.95 132.97 18.00
N SER A 219 7.88 132.71 18.92
CA SER A 219 8.58 131.43 18.98
C SER A 219 7.65 130.29 19.38
N GLU A 220 6.70 130.54 20.28
CA GLU A 220 5.73 129.56 20.75
C GLU A 220 4.70 129.24 19.66
N GLN A 221 4.27 130.23 18.87
CA GLN A 221 3.43 130.03 17.70
C GLN A 221 4.15 129.24 16.60
N VAL A 222 5.42 129.56 16.31
CA VAL A 222 6.20 128.85 15.28
C VAL A 222 6.51 127.43 15.73
N LEU A 223 6.82 127.20 17.01
CA LEU A 223 7.04 125.85 17.55
C LEU A 223 5.73 125.05 17.63
N GLY A 224 4.61 125.69 17.97
CA GLY A 224 3.29 125.07 17.93
C GLY A 224 2.92 124.62 16.51
N ALA A 225 3.05 125.51 15.52
CA ALA A 225 2.79 125.20 14.12
C ALA A 225 3.77 124.14 13.56
N ALA A 226 5.05 124.19 13.96
CA ALA A 226 6.02 123.18 13.56
C ALA A 226 5.72 121.81 14.20
N ARG A 227 5.28 121.79 15.46
CA ARG A 227 4.87 120.56 16.16
C ARG A 227 3.62 119.95 15.53
N GLU A 228 2.61 120.75 15.24
CA GLU A 228 1.40 120.30 14.53
C GLU A 228 1.74 119.77 13.13
N ALA A 229 2.65 120.42 12.40
CA ALA A 229 3.09 119.94 11.09
C ALA A 229 3.87 118.62 11.17
N ILE A 230 4.70 118.43 12.20
CA ILE A 230 5.40 117.17 12.45
C ILE A 230 4.38 116.08 12.81
N ASP A 231 3.46 116.34 13.73
CA ASP A 231 2.43 115.38 14.14
C ASP A 231 1.55 114.97 12.94
N GLN A 232 1.19 115.93 12.09
CA GLN A 232 0.47 115.66 10.84
C GLN A 232 1.29 114.81 9.87
N LYS A 233 2.58 115.11 9.66
CA LYS A 233 3.44 114.32 8.77
C LYS A 233 3.74 112.92 9.31
N VAL A 234 3.85 112.77 10.62
CA VAL A 234 3.98 111.48 11.29
C VAL A 234 2.69 110.67 11.13
N ALA A 235 1.51 111.27 11.30
CA ALA A 235 0.23 110.61 11.09
C ALA A 235 0.05 110.17 9.62
N GLU A 236 0.34 111.06 8.65
CA GLU A 236 0.34 110.73 7.21
C GLU A 236 1.33 109.60 6.89
N GLY A 237 2.51 109.62 7.50
CA GLY A 237 3.53 108.58 7.34
C GLY A 237 3.10 107.23 7.89
N GLN A 238 2.49 107.22 9.09
CA GLN A 238 1.94 106.02 9.72
C GLN A 238 0.78 105.44 8.91
N GLU A 239 -0.11 106.28 8.39
CA GLU A 239 -1.23 105.83 7.55
C GLU A 239 -0.76 105.24 6.22
N ARG A 240 0.18 105.90 5.53
CA ARG A 240 0.80 105.36 4.32
C ARG A 240 1.54 104.05 4.57
N PHE A 241 2.22 103.93 5.71
CA PHE A 241 2.90 102.70 6.09
C PHE A 241 1.90 101.58 6.38
N ALA A 242 0.81 101.87 7.10
CA ALA A 242 -0.26 100.91 7.37
C ALA A 242 -0.92 100.43 6.06
N GLN A 243 -1.21 101.34 5.13
CA GLN A 243 -1.75 101.01 3.82
C GLN A 243 -0.81 100.09 3.04
N ARG A 244 0.48 100.46 2.91
CA ARG A 244 1.49 99.61 2.24
C ARG A 244 1.65 98.24 2.88
N LEU A 245 1.63 98.17 4.21
CA LEU A 245 1.68 96.87 4.90
C LEU A 245 0.44 96.02 4.60
N SER A 246 -0.75 96.62 4.54
CA SER A 246 -1.97 95.88 4.21
C SER A 246 -1.97 95.37 2.76
N GLU A 247 -1.44 96.16 1.82
CA GLU A 247 -1.27 95.77 0.41
C GLU A 247 -0.21 94.68 0.24
N ASP A 248 0.93 94.80 0.91
CA ASP A 248 1.98 93.78 0.87
C ASP A 248 1.52 92.46 1.51
N LEU A 249 0.75 92.52 2.60
CA LEU A 249 0.18 91.35 3.26
C LEU A 249 -0.88 90.67 2.39
N SER A 250 -1.80 91.43 1.78
CA SER A 250 -2.82 90.85 0.89
C SER A 250 -2.19 90.23 -0.36
N ALA A 251 -1.18 90.90 -0.95
CA ALA A 251 -0.43 90.34 -2.07
C ALA A 251 0.36 89.08 -1.68
N ALA A 252 0.93 89.02 -0.47
CA ALA A 252 1.60 87.84 0.03
C ALA A 252 0.63 86.67 0.29
N GLU A 253 -0.55 86.96 0.86
CA GLU A 253 -1.61 85.98 1.07
C GLU A 253 -2.15 85.42 -0.25
N GLU A 254 -2.38 86.26 -1.27
CA GLU A 254 -2.79 85.81 -2.60
C GLU A 254 -1.74 84.90 -3.24
N ARG A 255 -0.45 85.25 -3.14
CA ARG A 255 0.64 84.39 -3.64
C ARG A 255 0.69 83.07 -2.89
N MET A 256 0.57 83.07 -1.57
CA MET A 256 0.54 81.84 -0.77
C MET A 256 -0.67 80.97 -1.14
N ARG A 257 -1.84 81.57 -1.34
CA ARG A 257 -3.05 80.86 -1.76
C ARG A 257 -2.89 80.24 -3.14
N GLY A 258 -2.27 80.96 -4.08
CA GLY A 258 -1.93 80.44 -5.41
C GLY A 258 -0.94 79.27 -5.36
N LEU A 259 0.14 79.40 -4.57
CA LEU A 259 1.11 78.29 -4.39
C LEU A 259 0.47 77.06 -3.75
N LEU A 260 -0.42 77.27 -2.77
CA LEU A 260 -1.17 76.19 -2.14
C LEU A 260 -2.13 75.52 -3.12
N SER A 261 -2.88 76.28 -3.93
CA SER A 261 -3.76 75.69 -4.96
C SER A 261 -2.96 74.91 -6.00
N ASP A 262 -1.82 75.44 -6.44
CA ASP A 262 -0.96 74.78 -7.43
C ASP A 262 -0.29 73.52 -6.86
N SER A 263 0.13 73.55 -5.59
CA SER A 263 0.64 72.37 -4.90
C SER A 263 -0.44 71.30 -4.74
N ALA A 264 -1.67 71.68 -4.37
CA ALA A 264 -2.78 70.76 -4.22
C ALA A 264 -3.23 70.17 -5.58
N ALA A 265 -3.15 70.94 -6.66
CA ALA A 265 -3.41 70.46 -8.02
C ALA A 265 -2.33 69.47 -8.47
N ARG A 266 -1.05 69.78 -8.24
CA ARG A 266 0.08 68.87 -8.55
C ARG A 266 0.00 67.55 -7.79
N VAL A 267 -0.31 67.61 -6.49
CA VAL A 267 -0.48 66.39 -5.67
C VAL A 267 -1.65 65.55 -6.19
N ARG A 268 -2.79 66.17 -6.51
CA ARG A 268 -3.95 65.45 -7.08
C ARG A 268 -3.63 64.81 -8.42
N GLN A 269 -2.90 65.50 -9.30
CA GLN A 269 -2.48 64.96 -10.59
C GLN A 269 -1.52 63.77 -10.43
N HIS A 270 -0.55 63.87 -9.51
CA HIS A 270 0.39 62.78 -9.27
C HIS A 270 -0.29 61.55 -8.66
N ILE A 271 -1.23 61.76 -7.74
CA ILE A 271 -2.05 60.68 -7.18
C ILE A 271 -2.92 60.04 -8.28
N GLY A 272 -3.55 60.84 -9.13
CA GLY A 272 -4.34 60.34 -10.26
C GLY A 272 -3.52 59.48 -11.22
N ALA A 273 -2.38 59.99 -11.66
CA ALA A 273 -1.47 59.25 -12.56
C ALA A 273 -0.90 57.98 -11.90
N GLY A 274 -0.53 58.04 -10.61
CA GLY A 274 -0.06 56.88 -9.87
C GLY A 274 -1.14 55.81 -9.67
N LEU A 275 -2.39 56.23 -9.45
CA LEU A 275 -3.52 55.31 -9.34
C LEU A 275 -3.83 54.63 -10.68
N GLU A 276 -3.79 55.37 -11.79
CA GLU A 276 -3.96 54.83 -13.14
C GLU A 276 -2.85 53.82 -13.49
N GLU A 277 -1.59 54.15 -13.19
CA GLU A 277 -0.47 53.24 -13.41
C GLU A 277 -0.60 51.98 -12.55
N PHE A 278 -1.00 52.13 -11.28
CA PHE A 278 -1.25 51.00 -10.39
C PHE A 278 -2.39 50.12 -10.91
N GLN A 279 -3.51 50.71 -11.34
CA GLN A 279 -4.63 49.98 -11.94
C GLN A 279 -4.20 49.22 -13.20
N GLN A 280 -3.39 49.84 -14.05
CA GLN A 280 -2.89 49.21 -15.27
C GLN A 280 -1.96 48.04 -14.96
N ARG A 281 -1.05 48.18 -13.99
CA ARG A 281 -0.20 47.07 -13.52
C ARG A 281 -1.00 45.96 -12.87
N ALA A 282 -2.03 46.30 -12.09
CA ALA A 282 -2.93 45.33 -11.48
C ALA A 282 -3.73 44.55 -12.54
N ALA A 283 -4.24 45.22 -13.57
CA ALA A 283 -4.95 44.58 -14.68
C ALA A 283 -4.02 43.67 -15.50
N GLN A 284 -2.78 44.11 -15.77
CA GLN A 284 -1.78 43.27 -16.43
C GLN A 284 -1.41 42.05 -15.58
N ALA A 285 -1.19 42.23 -14.28
CA ALA A 285 -0.91 41.13 -13.36
C ALA A 285 -2.08 40.14 -13.32
N ALA A 286 -3.32 40.63 -13.24
CA ALA A 286 -4.51 39.79 -13.30
C ALA A 286 -4.59 38.98 -14.60
N GLY A 287 -4.39 39.62 -15.76
CA GLY A 287 -4.37 38.93 -17.06
C GLY A 287 -3.24 37.89 -17.17
N THR A 288 -2.05 38.18 -16.63
CA THR A 288 -0.97 37.18 -16.60
C THR A 288 -1.27 36.00 -15.68
N LEU A 289 -2.01 36.24 -14.59
CA LEU A 289 -2.37 35.21 -13.62
C LEU A 289 -3.49 34.32 -14.16
N GLU A 290 -4.47 34.92 -14.85
CA GLU A 290 -5.51 34.21 -15.59
C GLU A 290 -4.90 33.33 -16.69
N HIS A 291 -4.02 33.87 -17.51
CA HIS A 291 -3.34 33.11 -18.56
C HIS A 291 -2.49 31.95 -18.02
N LYS A 292 -1.75 32.18 -16.92
CA LYS A 292 -1.01 31.10 -16.24
C LYS A 292 -1.95 30.06 -15.61
N GLY A 293 -3.10 30.50 -15.10
CA GLY A 293 -4.15 29.64 -14.59
C GLY A 293 -4.69 28.72 -15.69
N GLU A 294 -5.04 29.27 -16.85
CA GLU A 294 -5.49 28.50 -18.01
C GLU A 294 -4.44 27.50 -18.49
N GLN A 295 -3.18 27.92 -18.61
CA GLN A 295 -2.07 27.02 -18.98
C GLN A 295 -1.89 25.86 -17.99
N LEU A 296 -2.01 26.13 -16.69
CA LEU A 296 -1.92 25.08 -15.68
C LEU A 296 -3.09 24.10 -15.82
N VAL A 297 -4.32 24.60 -15.97
CA VAL A 297 -5.51 23.76 -16.17
C VAL A 297 -5.38 22.91 -17.43
N GLU A 298 -4.93 23.49 -18.55
CA GLU A 298 -4.72 22.77 -19.81
C GLU A 298 -3.60 21.72 -19.68
N SER A 299 -2.50 22.06 -19.00
CA SER A 299 -1.41 21.11 -18.75
C SER A 299 -1.83 19.93 -17.86
N LEU A 300 -2.65 20.20 -16.83
CA LEU A 300 -3.20 19.16 -15.96
C LEU A 300 -4.20 18.30 -16.72
N ALA A 301 -5.11 18.91 -17.49
CA ALA A 301 -6.07 18.19 -18.33
C ALA A 301 -5.37 17.26 -19.33
N ARG A 302 -4.31 17.75 -20.00
CA ARG A 302 -3.49 16.95 -20.91
C ARG A 302 -2.78 15.81 -20.20
N ARG A 303 -2.18 16.08 -19.03
CA ARG A 303 -1.52 15.01 -18.25
C ARG A 303 -2.51 13.94 -17.80
N LEU A 304 -3.69 14.34 -17.33
CA LEU A 304 -4.73 13.43 -16.89
C LEU A 304 -5.28 12.59 -18.05
N SER A 305 -5.44 13.18 -19.25
CA SER A 305 -5.86 12.44 -20.43
C SER A 305 -4.79 11.45 -20.90
N GLU A 306 -3.51 11.85 -20.90
CA GLU A 306 -2.38 10.98 -21.21
C GLU A 306 -2.32 9.79 -20.23
N GLU A 307 -2.38 10.04 -18.92
CA GLU A 307 -2.40 8.99 -17.90
C GLU A 307 -3.61 8.06 -18.09
N HIS A 308 -4.80 8.60 -18.34
CA HIS A 308 -6.01 7.81 -18.55
C HIS A 308 -5.96 6.96 -19.83
N GLU A 309 -5.35 7.46 -20.90
CA GLU A 309 -5.10 6.67 -22.11
C GLU A 309 -4.08 5.57 -21.87
N THR A 310 -3.00 5.83 -21.13
CA THR A 310 -2.03 4.78 -20.80
C THR A 310 -2.68 3.68 -19.97
N TYR A 311 -3.51 4.04 -19.00
CA TYR A 311 -4.27 3.08 -18.20
C TYR A 311 -5.25 2.27 -19.07
N ARG A 312 -5.99 2.92 -19.98
CA ARG A 312 -6.85 2.23 -20.94
C ARG A 312 -6.08 1.23 -21.81
N ARG A 313 -4.92 1.62 -22.33
CA ARG A 313 -4.05 0.74 -23.13
C ARG A 313 -3.53 -0.44 -22.30
N GLN A 314 -3.13 -0.21 -21.05
CA GLN A 314 -2.71 -1.29 -20.14
C GLN A 314 -3.87 -2.25 -19.85
N MET A 315 -5.07 -1.73 -19.57
CA MET A 315 -6.25 -2.54 -19.32
C MET A 315 -6.64 -3.38 -20.54
N GLN A 316 -6.59 -2.80 -21.75
CA GLN A 316 -6.83 -3.54 -22.99
C GLN A 316 -5.81 -4.66 -23.22
N LYS A 317 -4.52 -4.42 -22.93
CA LYS A 317 -3.48 -5.46 -23.00
C LYS A 317 -3.71 -6.58 -21.99
N LEU A 318 -4.12 -6.24 -20.76
CA LEU A 318 -4.46 -7.24 -19.75
C LEU A 318 -5.69 -8.06 -20.17
N GLN A 319 -6.71 -7.41 -20.75
CA GLN A 319 -7.89 -8.09 -21.25
C GLN A 319 -7.56 -9.03 -22.41
N SER A 320 -6.71 -8.63 -23.36
CA SER A 320 -6.29 -9.51 -24.46
C SER A 320 -5.46 -10.69 -23.95
N ALA A 321 -4.50 -10.45 -23.05
CA ALA A 321 -3.69 -11.51 -22.45
C ALA A 321 -4.55 -12.49 -21.63
N LEU A 322 -5.54 -11.98 -20.89
CA LEU A 322 -6.49 -12.81 -20.15
C LEU A 322 -7.35 -13.66 -21.10
N ALA A 323 -7.82 -13.10 -22.22
CA ALA A 323 -8.57 -13.84 -23.22
C ALA A 323 -7.72 -14.93 -23.90
N GLU A 324 -6.45 -14.63 -24.20
CA GLU A 324 -5.48 -15.61 -24.72
C GLU A 324 -5.24 -16.74 -23.71
N GLU A 325 -5.01 -16.44 -22.43
CA GLU A 325 -4.84 -17.47 -21.41
C GLU A 325 -6.13 -18.26 -21.15
N SER A 326 -7.31 -17.63 -21.20
CA SER A 326 -8.60 -18.32 -21.08
C SER A 326 -8.80 -19.34 -22.22
N THR A 327 -8.58 -18.91 -23.47
CA THR A 327 -8.71 -19.81 -24.64
C THR A 327 -7.67 -20.93 -24.60
N ARG A 328 -6.44 -20.65 -24.12
CA ARG A 328 -5.40 -21.65 -23.90
C ARG A 328 -5.81 -22.68 -22.85
N LEU A 329 -6.34 -22.24 -21.70
CA LEU A 329 -6.81 -23.13 -20.65
C LEU A 329 -8.00 -23.97 -21.10
N GLU A 330 -8.95 -23.38 -21.83
CA GLU A 330 -10.07 -24.11 -22.43
C GLU A 330 -9.59 -25.20 -23.40
N ALA A 331 -8.60 -24.90 -24.23
CA ALA A 331 -7.98 -25.89 -25.13
C ALA A 331 -7.24 -27.00 -24.36
N GLN A 332 -6.59 -26.68 -23.24
CA GLN A 332 -5.96 -27.69 -22.38
C GLN A 332 -7.01 -28.58 -21.68
N LEU A 333 -8.12 -28.01 -21.22
CA LEU A 333 -9.22 -28.74 -20.60
C LEU A 333 -9.92 -29.65 -21.60
N SER A 334 -10.15 -29.20 -22.85
CA SER A 334 -10.71 -30.05 -23.90
C SER A 334 -9.78 -31.19 -24.26
N ALA A 335 -8.48 -30.92 -24.43
CA ALA A 335 -7.48 -31.96 -24.68
C ALA A 335 -7.40 -32.98 -23.52
N LEU A 336 -7.48 -32.53 -22.27
CA LEU A 336 -7.53 -33.42 -21.12
C LEU A 336 -8.81 -34.25 -21.10
N ARG A 337 -9.96 -33.65 -21.39
CA ARG A 337 -11.24 -34.35 -21.50
C ARG A 337 -11.20 -35.43 -22.59
N ASP A 338 -10.60 -35.15 -23.74
CA ASP A 338 -10.42 -36.13 -24.81
C ASP A 338 -9.49 -37.28 -24.41
N ARG A 339 -8.44 -36.99 -23.62
CA ARG A 339 -7.58 -38.04 -23.05
C ARG A 339 -8.33 -38.92 -22.04
N VAL A 340 -9.14 -38.32 -21.17
CA VAL A 340 -9.98 -39.06 -20.22
C VAL A 340 -10.98 -39.94 -20.96
N ASN A 341 -11.65 -39.41 -21.98
CA ASN A 341 -12.59 -40.18 -22.79
C ASN A 341 -11.91 -41.37 -23.51
N ARG A 342 -10.70 -41.18 -24.03
CA ARG A 342 -9.92 -42.28 -24.62
C ARG A 342 -9.52 -43.35 -23.61
N LEU A 343 -9.14 -42.94 -22.40
CA LEU A 343 -8.84 -43.87 -21.31
C LEU A 343 -10.10 -44.64 -20.88
N ASP A 344 -11.25 -43.97 -20.78
CA ASP A 344 -12.52 -44.62 -20.45
C ASP A 344 -12.94 -45.63 -21.52
N GLN A 345 -12.81 -45.27 -22.80
CA GLN A 345 -13.06 -46.20 -23.91
C GLN A 345 -12.12 -47.41 -23.88
N ALA A 346 -10.83 -47.19 -23.63
CA ALA A 346 -9.86 -48.28 -23.50
C ALA A 346 -10.16 -49.18 -22.30
N ALA A 347 -10.56 -48.61 -21.16
CA ALA A 347 -10.98 -49.36 -19.98
C ALA A 347 -12.21 -50.24 -20.27
N ARG A 348 -13.25 -49.67 -20.90
CA ARG A 348 -14.44 -50.43 -21.31
C ARG A 348 -14.11 -51.55 -22.31
N HIS A 349 -13.20 -51.31 -23.26
CA HIS A 349 -12.74 -52.36 -24.17
C HIS A 349 -12.02 -53.49 -23.43
N LEU A 350 -11.14 -53.16 -22.49
CA LEU A 350 -10.47 -54.15 -21.65
C LEU A 350 -11.47 -54.94 -20.81
N GLU A 351 -12.46 -54.28 -20.19
CA GLU A 351 -13.53 -54.95 -19.42
C GLU A 351 -14.30 -55.96 -20.29
N VAL A 352 -14.71 -55.55 -21.49
CA VAL A 352 -15.42 -56.44 -22.43
C VAL A 352 -14.53 -57.60 -22.89
N ASP A 353 -13.25 -57.35 -23.19
CA ASP A 353 -12.31 -58.41 -23.57
C ASP A 353 -12.01 -59.37 -22.43
N PHE A 354 -11.89 -58.89 -21.19
CA PHE A 354 -11.74 -59.75 -20.02
C PHE A 354 -12.98 -60.60 -19.77
N GLU A 355 -14.16 -60.00 -19.81
CA GLU A 355 -15.43 -60.72 -19.66
C GLU A 355 -15.57 -61.81 -20.74
N ARG A 356 -15.25 -61.46 -22.00
CA ARG A 356 -15.23 -62.42 -23.11
C ARG A 356 -14.27 -63.56 -22.84
N ARG A 357 -13.00 -63.29 -22.49
CA ARG A 357 -12.01 -64.34 -22.19
C ARG A 357 -12.39 -65.18 -20.99
N LEU A 358 -12.98 -64.59 -19.94
CA LEU A 358 -13.48 -65.33 -18.79
C LEU A 358 -14.63 -66.25 -19.19
N SER A 359 -15.55 -65.79 -20.03
CA SER A 359 -16.64 -66.63 -20.54
C SER A 359 -16.12 -67.77 -21.43
N GLU A 360 -15.20 -67.48 -22.36
CA GLU A 360 -14.56 -68.47 -23.22
C GLU A 360 -13.84 -69.53 -22.37
N THR A 361 -12.95 -69.13 -21.46
CA THR A 361 -12.22 -70.06 -20.58
C THR A 361 -13.14 -70.84 -19.65
N ALA A 362 -14.19 -70.22 -19.09
CA ALA A 362 -15.17 -70.92 -18.27
C ALA A 362 -15.93 -71.98 -19.08
N THR A 363 -16.32 -71.68 -20.34
CA THR A 363 -16.97 -72.64 -21.23
C THR A 363 -16.03 -73.76 -21.66
N GLU A 364 -14.75 -73.46 -21.92
CA GLU A 364 -13.72 -74.47 -22.23
C GLU A 364 -13.50 -75.40 -21.03
N ILE A 365 -13.32 -74.86 -19.82
CA ILE A 365 -13.14 -75.66 -18.60
C ILE A 365 -14.39 -76.50 -18.32
N ALA A 366 -15.60 -75.92 -18.46
CA ALA A 366 -16.85 -76.64 -18.23
C ALA A 366 -17.04 -77.77 -19.25
N SER A 367 -16.74 -77.53 -20.53
CA SER A 367 -16.85 -78.55 -21.58
C SER A 367 -15.79 -79.64 -21.45
N ALA A 368 -14.55 -79.29 -21.08
CA ALA A 368 -13.50 -80.25 -20.77
C ALA A 368 -13.87 -81.12 -19.56
N ALA A 369 -14.32 -80.52 -18.47
CA ALA A 369 -14.76 -81.25 -17.28
C ALA A 369 -15.98 -82.14 -17.57
N HIS A 370 -16.93 -81.66 -18.38
CA HIS A 370 -18.07 -82.48 -18.80
C HIS A 370 -17.62 -83.66 -19.66
N GLY A 371 -16.68 -83.45 -20.59
CA GLY A 371 -16.10 -84.52 -21.40
C GLY A 371 -15.35 -85.57 -20.55
N GLU A 372 -14.52 -85.14 -19.59
CA GLU A 372 -13.83 -86.04 -18.67
C GLU A 372 -14.81 -86.85 -17.80
N LEU A 373 -15.89 -86.21 -17.32
CA LEU A 373 -16.96 -86.90 -16.58
C LEU A 373 -17.72 -87.87 -17.47
N GLU A 374 -18.04 -87.50 -18.71
CA GLU A 374 -18.73 -88.38 -19.66
C GLU A 374 -17.87 -89.59 -20.01
N ASP A 375 -16.57 -89.41 -20.23
CA ASP A 375 -15.62 -90.49 -20.48
C ASP A 375 -15.43 -91.39 -19.24
N ALA A 376 -15.38 -90.81 -18.04
CA ALA A 376 -15.32 -91.56 -16.79
C ALA A 376 -16.61 -92.38 -16.58
N VAL A 377 -17.79 -91.79 -16.83
CA VAL A 377 -19.08 -92.49 -16.77
C VAL A 377 -19.13 -93.62 -17.79
N LYS A 378 -18.74 -93.39 -19.05
CA LYS A 378 -18.66 -94.43 -20.08
C LYS A 378 -17.76 -95.59 -19.65
N LYS A 379 -16.57 -95.29 -19.11
CA LYS A 379 -15.68 -96.32 -18.57
C LYS A 379 -16.35 -97.12 -17.45
N LEU A 380 -16.95 -96.45 -16.46
CA LEU A 380 -17.66 -97.11 -15.37
C LEU A 380 -18.83 -97.97 -15.85
N VAL A 381 -19.59 -97.52 -16.86
CA VAL A 381 -20.65 -98.31 -17.48
C VAL A 381 -20.08 -99.55 -18.15
N THR A 382 -19.02 -99.42 -18.95
CA THR A 382 -18.38 -100.59 -19.59
C THR A 382 -17.75 -101.55 -18.56
N GLU A 383 -17.17 -101.03 -17.47
CA GLU A 383 -16.68 -101.84 -16.37
C GLU A 383 -17.82 -102.54 -15.63
N ALA A 384 -18.95 -101.87 -15.41
CA ALA A 384 -20.13 -102.47 -14.79
C ALA A 384 -20.77 -103.53 -15.70
N GLU A 385 -20.88 -103.30 -17.01
CA GLU A 385 -21.37 -104.28 -17.98
C GLU A 385 -20.47 -105.51 -18.03
N THR A 386 -19.15 -105.32 -18.07
CA THR A 386 -18.20 -106.44 -18.08
C THR A 386 -18.18 -107.19 -16.74
N ARG A 387 -18.28 -106.50 -15.60
CA ARG A 387 -18.45 -107.13 -14.28
C ARG A 387 -19.75 -107.92 -14.20
N ASN A 388 -20.88 -107.34 -14.61
CA ASN A 388 -22.17 -108.01 -14.62
C ASN A 388 -22.16 -109.22 -15.56
N ALA A 389 -21.59 -109.10 -16.76
CA ALA A 389 -21.45 -110.22 -17.69
C ALA A 389 -20.59 -111.34 -17.11
N LYS A 390 -19.48 -110.99 -16.45
CA LYS A 390 -18.62 -111.97 -15.78
C LYS A 390 -19.33 -112.64 -14.61
N GLU A 391 -20.00 -111.88 -13.75
CA GLU A 391 -20.75 -112.42 -12.61
C GLU A 391 -21.91 -113.32 -13.06
N LEU A 392 -22.63 -112.94 -14.12
CA LEU A 392 -23.65 -113.79 -14.73
C LEU A 392 -23.04 -115.07 -15.33
N SER A 393 -21.87 -114.99 -15.97
CA SER A 393 -21.15 -116.17 -16.46
C SER A 393 -20.72 -117.09 -15.33
N ASP A 394 -20.12 -116.54 -14.27
CA ASP A 394 -19.67 -117.30 -13.10
C ASP A 394 -20.88 -117.96 -12.39
N GLN A 395 -22.02 -117.27 -12.29
CA GLN A 395 -23.27 -117.83 -11.77
C GLN A 395 -23.82 -118.93 -12.67
N LEU A 396 -23.74 -118.78 -14.00
CA LEU A 396 -24.18 -119.80 -14.95
C LEU A 396 -23.28 -121.04 -14.87
N ASP A 397 -21.96 -120.86 -14.79
CA ASP A 397 -21.01 -121.97 -14.63
C ASP A 397 -21.24 -122.71 -13.32
N GLN A 398 -21.45 -121.98 -12.22
CA GLN A 398 -21.84 -122.58 -10.93
C GLN A 398 -23.16 -123.36 -11.04
N ALA A 399 -24.17 -122.83 -11.73
CA ALA A 399 -25.42 -123.53 -11.97
C ALA A 399 -25.23 -124.78 -12.84
N CYS A 400 -24.39 -124.71 -13.88
CA CYS A 400 -24.02 -125.84 -14.72
C CYS A 400 -23.27 -126.93 -13.95
N ASP A 401 -22.35 -126.56 -13.06
CA ASP A 401 -21.65 -127.49 -12.18
C ASP A 401 -22.61 -128.11 -11.16
N HIS A 402 -23.54 -127.33 -10.60
CA HIS A 402 -24.61 -127.86 -9.75
C HIS A 402 -25.48 -128.87 -10.51
N LEU A 403 -25.87 -128.54 -11.75
CA LEU A 403 -26.63 -129.44 -12.62
C LEU A 403 -25.84 -130.71 -12.95
N LYS A 404 -24.52 -130.62 -13.19
CA LYS A 404 -23.66 -131.82 -13.37
C LYS A 404 -23.59 -132.67 -12.11
N ILE A 405 -23.51 -132.07 -10.93
CA ILE A 405 -23.52 -132.81 -9.65
C ILE A 405 -24.86 -133.51 -9.50
N ILE A 406 -25.97 -132.82 -9.75
CA ILE A 406 -27.31 -133.40 -9.71
C ILE A 406 -27.42 -134.53 -10.75
N GLN A 407 -26.98 -134.32 -11.99
CA GLN A 407 -26.98 -135.33 -13.05
C GLN A 407 -26.18 -136.56 -12.62
N LYS A 408 -24.94 -136.40 -12.12
CA LYS A 408 -24.13 -137.51 -11.61
C LYS A 408 -24.81 -138.21 -10.42
N GLY A 409 -25.48 -137.46 -9.55
CA GLY A 409 -26.27 -138.01 -8.44
C GLY A 409 -27.46 -138.83 -8.93
N VAL A 410 -28.17 -138.35 -9.96
CA VAL A 410 -29.26 -139.06 -10.62
C VAL A 410 -28.73 -140.31 -11.34
N GLU A 411 -27.65 -140.21 -12.10
CA GLU A 411 -27.01 -141.35 -12.77
C GLU A 411 -26.54 -142.41 -11.76
N ALA A 412 -25.91 -141.99 -10.66
CA ALA A 412 -25.52 -142.89 -9.57
C ALA A 412 -26.73 -143.54 -8.91
N SER A 413 -27.78 -142.76 -8.61
CA SER A 413 -29.02 -143.26 -8.02
C SER A 413 -29.75 -144.23 -8.95
N VAL A 414 -29.84 -143.93 -10.25
CA VAL A 414 -30.40 -144.83 -11.26
C VAL A 414 -29.56 -146.08 -11.38
N SER A 415 -28.23 -145.96 -11.47
CA SER A 415 -27.30 -147.10 -11.50
C SER A 415 -27.46 -147.98 -10.27
N ASP A 416 -27.53 -147.41 -9.07
CA ASP A 416 -27.73 -148.15 -7.82
C ASP A 416 -29.10 -148.80 -7.76
N THR A 417 -30.15 -148.12 -8.23
CA THR A 417 -31.50 -148.68 -8.31
C THR A 417 -31.55 -149.82 -9.31
N LEU A 418 -30.84 -149.71 -10.43
CA LEU A 418 -30.75 -150.73 -11.47
C LEU A 418 -29.92 -151.93 -11.00
N LYS A 419 -28.81 -151.69 -10.28
CA LYS A 419 -28.02 -152.73 -9.60
C LYS A 419 -28.83 -153.46 -8.55
N ARG A 420 -29.55 -152.74 -7.68
CA ARG A 420 -30.45 -153.36 -6.69
C ARG A 420 -31.55 -154.15 -7.38
N ARG A 421 -32.16 -153.62 -8.44
CA ARG A 421 -33.21 -154.31 -9.19
C ARG A 421 -32.66 -155.55 -9.92
N ALA A 422 -31.44 -155.50 -10.45
CA ALA A 422 -30.76 -156.66 -11.02
C ALA A 422 -30.43 -157.71 -9.95
N ALA A 423 -29.95 -157.29 -8.78
CA ALA A 423 -29.70 -158.17 -7.64
C ALA A 423 -30.99 -158.82 -7.11
N ASP A 424 -32.08 -158.07 -6.99
CA ASP A 424 -33.41 -158.56 -6.62
C ASP A 424 -33.96 -159.55 -7.66
N GLN A 425 -33.76 -159.29 -8.96
CA GLN A 425 -34.17 -160.22 -10.02
C GLN A 425 -33.32 -161.50 -10.01
N LEU A 426 -32.01 -161.39 -9.76
CA LEU A 426 -31.12 -162.54 -9.63
C LEU A 426 -31.48 -163.40 -8.41
N THR A 427 -31.73 -162.79 -7.26
CA THR A 427 -32.17 -163.53 -6.05
C THR A 427 -33.54 -164.16 -6.23
N ARG A 428 -34.48 -163.52 -6.92
CA ARG A 428 -35.77 -164.14 -7.28
C ARG A 428 -35.61 -165.31 -8.26
N PHE A 429 -34.70 -165.18 -9.22
CA PHE A 429 -34.35 -166.28 -10.12
C PHE A 429 -33.73 -167.45 -9.35
N GLU A 430 -32.82 -167.15 -8.42
CA GLU A 430 -32.15 -168.14 -7.57
C GLU A 430 -33.17 -168.88 -6.68
N GLN A 431 -34.07 -168.14 -6.01
CA GLN A 431 -35.17 -168.70 -5.23
C GLN A 431 -36.12 -169.57 -6.06
N THR A 432 -36.47 -169.15 -7.28
CA THR A 432 -37.35 -169.94 -8.16
C THR A 432 -36.64 -171.20 -8.70
N THR A 433 -35.33 -171.15 -8.95
CA THR A 433 -34.56 -172.35 -9.28
C THR A 433 -34.43 -173.30 -8.10
N GLU A 434 -34.29 -172.78 -6.88
CA GLU A 434 -34.19 -173.57 -5.66
C GLU A 434 -35.55 -174.21 -5.29
N GLU A 435 -36.66 -173.52 -5.50
CA GLU A 435 -38.01 -174.08 -5.40
C GLU A 435 -38.26 -175.19 -6.42
N LEU A 436 -37.78 -175.06 -7.66
CA LEU A 436 -37.86 -176.10 -8.69
C LEU A 436 -37.02 -177.35 -8.33
N VAL A 437 -35.87 -177.15 -7.69
CA VAL A 437 -35.01 -178.23 -7.18
C VAL A 437 -35.65 -178.91 -5.96
N GLN A 438 -36.32 -178.16 -5.09
CA GLN A 438 -37.07 -178.74 -3.96
C GLN A 438 -38.34 -179.49 -4.42
N GLN A 439 -39.12 -178.94 -5.36
CA GLN A 439 -40.30 -179.60 -5.91
C GLN A 439 -39.95 -180.92 -6.62
N SER A 440 -38.89 -180.93 -7.42
CA SER A 440 -38.43 -182.16 -8.07
C SER A 440 -37.87 -183.16 -7.05
N GLY A 441 -37.11 -182.71 -6.04
CA GLY A 441 -36.59 -183.56 -4.96
C GLY A 441 -37.69 -184.24 -4.13
N ASP A 442 -38.80 -183.56 -3.87
CA ASP A 442 -39.93 -184.11 -3.13
C ASP A 442 -40.76 -185.11 -3.97
N GLU A 443 -40.93 -184.87 -5.27
CA GLU A 443 -41.54 -185.85 -6.18
C GLU A 443 -40.70 -187.14 -6.31
N TRP A 444 -39.36 -187.06 -6.29
CA TRP A 444 -38.49 -188.23 -6.27
C TRP A 444 -38.53 -188.98 -4.93
N ARG A 445 -38.62 -188.27 -3.80
CA ARG A 445 -38.75 -188.87 -2.46
C ARG A 445 -40.07 -189.61 -2.28
N GLU A 446 -41.18 -189.07 -2.79
CA GLU A 446 -42.49 -189.71 -2.67
C GLU A 446 -42.60 -190.99 -3.54
N ARG A 447 -41.99 -191.00 -4.74
CA ARG A 447 -41.94 -192.18 -5.61
C ARG A 447 -41.04 -193.30 -5.07
N LEU A 448 -39.92 -192.96 -4.44
CA LEU A 448 -39.03 -193.94 -3.78
C LEU A 448 -39.67 -194.55 -2.52
N ALA A 449 -40.39 -193.75 -1.72
CA ALA A 449 -41.09 -194.24 -0.54
C ALA A 449 -42.25 -195.21 -0.89
N LYS A 450 -42.99 -194.94 -1.98
CA LYS A 450 -44.04 -195.84 -2.47
C LYS A 450 -43.48 -197.15 -3.06
N GLY A 451 -42.29 -197.11 -3.67
CA GLY A 451 -41.61 -198.30 -4.20
C GLY A 451 -40.99 -199.21 -3.13
N LEU A 452 -40.44 -198.65 -2.05
CA LEU A 452 -39.83 -199.42 -0.96
C LEU A 452 -40.85 -200.12 -0.05
N ASN A 453 -42.02 -199.51 0.19
CA ASN A 453 -43.09 -200.16 0.97
C ASN A 453 -43.73 -201.37 0.25
N ALA A 454 -43.80 -201.35 -1.09
CA ALA A 454 -44.31 -202.49 -1.86
C ALA A 454 -43.38 -203.72 -1.85
N VAL A 455 -42.08 -203.53 -1.57
CA VAL A 455 -41.09 -204.61 -1.45
C VAL A 455 -41.07 -205.23 -0.05
N VAL A 456 -41.36 -204.44 0.99
CA VAL A 456 -41.45 -204.92 2.39
C VAL A 456 -42.69 -205.80 2.60
N ASP A 457 -43.83 -205.50 1.97
CA ASP A 457 -45.03 -206.35 2.04
C ASP A 457 -44.88 -207.69 1.31
N MET A 458 -44.09 -207.76 0.22
CA MET A 458 -43.78 -209.03 -0.46
C MET A 458 -42.79 -209.92 0.30
N LEU A 459 -41.85 -209.33 1.05
CA LEU A 459 -40.87 -210.07 1.86
C LEU A 459 -41.45 -210.54 3.21
N GLY A 460 -42.50 -209.88 3.73
CA GLY A 460 -43.20 -210.31 4.94
C GLY A 460 -44.10 -211.54 4.74
N GLN A 461 -44.67 -211.73 3.56
CA GLN A 461 -45.54 -212.88 3.25
C GLN A 461 -44.76 -214.16 2.89
N GLN A 462 -43.46 -214.08 2.57
CA GLN A 462 -42.61 -215.25 2.26
C GLN A 462 -41.97 -215.93 3.48
N PHE A 463 -42.00 -215.32 4.67
CA PHE A 463 -41.52 -215.97 5.92
C PHE A 463 -42.62 -216.66 6.73
N CYS A 464 -43.86 -216.71 6.22
CA CYS A 464 -44.97 -217.50 6.78
C CYS A 464 -45.05 -218.96 6.27
N ALA A 465 -44.07 -219.46 5.50
CA ALA A 465 -44.20 -220.77 4.83
C ALA A 465 -43.12 -221.83 5.10
N ASP A 466 -42.05 -221.58 5.87
CA ASP A 466 -40.91 -222.52 5.94
C ASP A 466 -40.38 -222.86 7.37
N ARG A 467 -41.23 -222.77 8.40
CA ARG A 467 -40.87 -223.24 9.75
C ARG A 467 -42.03 -223.88 10.52
N ALA A 468 -42.82 -224.68 9.81
CA ALA A 468 -43.82 -225.60 10.34
C ALA A 468 -43.73 -226.96 9.61
N ALA A 469 -42.59 -227.63 9.74
CA ALA A 469 -42.49 -229.08 9.64
C ALA A 469 -41.23 -229.53 10.39
N GLU A 470 -41.46 -230.39 11.40
CA GLU A 470 -40.53 -231.04 12.33
C GLU A 470 -39.96 -230.17 13.47
N GLU A 471 -40.28 -230.41 14.74
CA GLU A 471 -41.08 -231.47 15.35
C GLU A 471 -41.25 -231.13 16.83
N THR A 472 -42.30 -231.66 17.45
CA THR A 472 -42.47 -231.74 18.90
C THR A 472 -41.19 -232.19 19.62
N ARG A 473 -40.67 -231.38 20.54
CA ARG A 473 -40.51 -231.82 21.93
C ARG A 473 -40.49 -230.65 22.90
N THR A 474 -41.65 -230.57 23.56
CA THR A 474 -42.12 -229.75 24.69
C THR A 474 -42.16 -228.26 24.49
#